data_AF-A0A194YR94-F1
#
_entry.id   AF-A0A194YR94-F1
#
_cell.length_a   1.000
_cell.length_b   1.000
_cell.length_c   1.000
_cell.angle_alpha   90.00
_cell.angle_beta   90.00
_cell.angle_gamma   90.00
#
_symmetry.space_group_name_H-M   'P 1'
#
loop_
_entity.id
_entity.type
_entity.pdbx_description
1 polymer ?
#
loop_
_entity_poly.entity_id
_entity_poly.type
_entity_poly.pdbx_seq_one_letter_code
_entity_poly.pdbx_strand_id
1 'polypeptide(L)'
;MAWNYVKISMFGTAAAYSRDDEIMAAVAVLTQTPQKCPWGGSVPGHKTYKRDRITADWQLNQDYFVERPLYNEEHFRRRYNIWPRFNFHDTLN
;
A
#
# COMPACT_ATOMS: atom_id res chain seq x y z
N MET A 1 8.99 26.42 30.31
CA MET A 1 9.23 26.93 28.94
C MET A 1 9.05 25.84 27.88
N ALA A 2 9.94 24.84 27.75
CA ALA A 2 9.85 23.81 26.70
C ALA A 2 8.47 23.13 26.58
N TRP A 3 7.82 22.81 27.71
CA TRP A 3 6.47 22.23 27.75
C TRP A 3 5.42 23.01 26.94
N ASN A 4 5.46 24.34 26.94
CA ASN A 4 4.48 25.16 26.21
C ASN A 4 4.63 25.00 24.70
N TYR A 5 5.85 24.84 24.19
CA TYR A 5 6.09 24.54 22.77
C TYR A 5 5.57 23.15 22.39
N VAL A 6 5.72 22.15 23.26
CA VAL A 6 5.16 20.80 23.07
C VAL A 6 3.62 20.86 23.03
N LYS A 7 2.99 21.55 23.99
CA LYS A 7 1.52 21.74 24.02
C LYS A 7 1.00 22.44 22.76
N ILE A 8 1.65 23.52 22.32
CA ILE A 8 1.28 24.25 21.09
C ILE A 8 1.44 23.37 19.84
N SER A 9 2.48 22.55 19.78
CA SER A 9 2.72 21.62 18.67
C SER A 9 1.67 20.50 18.57
N MET A 10 1.24 19.96 19.72
CA MET A 10 0.27 18.85 19.78
C MET A 10 -1.19 19.29 19.69
N PHE A 11 -1.55 20.43 20.25
CA PHE A 11 -2.94 20.86 20.47
C PHE A 11 -3.25 22.26 19.89
N GLY A 12 -2.32 22.84 19.14
CA GLY A 12 -2.47 24.16 18.51
C GLY A 12 -2.27 25.34 19.46
N THR A 13 -2.31 26.56 18.91
CA THR A 13 -2.02 27.80 19.65
C THR A 13 -3.02 28.11 20.77
N ALA A 14 -4.24 27.59 20.71
CA ALA A 14 -5.22 27.72 21.81
C ALA A 14 -4.73 27.04 23.11
N ALA A 15 -4.02 25.91 22.99
CA ALA A 15 -3.45 25.18 24.13
C ALA A 15 -2.23 25.87 24.78
N ALA A 16 -1.79 27.03 24.27
CA ALA A 16 -0.85 27.89 24.97
C ALA A 16 -1.45 28.50 26.25
N TYR A 17 -2.77 28.71 26.27
CA TYR A 17 -3.50 29.43 27.33
C TYR A 17 -4.44 28.54 28.15
N SER A 18 -4.78 27.35 27.65
CA SER A 18 -5.56 26.35 28.39
C SER A 18 -4.72 25.67 29.47
N ARG A 19 -5.38 25.29 30.57
CA ARG A 19 -4.76 24.67 31.74
C ARG A 19 -4.44 23.20 31.47
N ASP A 20 -3.46 22.65 32.20
CA ASP A 20 -3.02 21.26 31.98
C ASP A 20 -4.11 20.22 32.36
N ASP A 21 -5.03 20.53 33.28
CA ASP A 21 -6.19 19.67 33.61
C ASP A 21 -7.25 19.64 32.50
N GLU A 22 -7.57 20.80 31.91
CA GLU A 22 -8.44 20.92 30.73
C GLU A 22 -7.90 20.10 29.55
N ILE A 23 -6.59 20.19 29.29
CA ILE A 23 -5.90 19.46 28.22
C ILE A 23 -5.88 17.95 28.51
N MET A 24 -5.60 17.53 29.75
CA MET A 24 -5.61 16.12 30.12
C MET A 24 -7.02 15.50 30.03
N ALA A 25 -8.07 16.26 30.36
CA ALA A 25 -9.45 15.84 30.16
C ALA A 25 -9.80 15.67 28.67
N ALA A 26 -9.39 16.63 27.82
CA ALA A 26 -9.59 16.54 26.37
C ALA A 26 -8.84 15.33 25.75
N VAL A 27 -7.61 15.07 26.18
CA VAL A 27 -6.83 13.89 25.78
C VAL A 27 -7.51 12.59 26.23
N ALA A 28 -8.02 12.52 27.46
CA ALA A 28 -8.71 11.34 27.98
C ALA A 28 -10.00 11.02 27.21
N VAL A 29 -10.74 12.03 26.74
CA VAL A 29 -11.89 11.84 25.84
C VAL A 29 -11.42 11.37 24.46
N LEU A 30 -10.38 11.98 23.91
CA LEU A 30 -9.86 11.65 22.57
C LEU A 30 -9.33 10.21 22.46
N THR A 31 -8.72 9.67 23.52
CA THR A 31 -8.25 8.27 23.55
C THR A 31 -9.37 7.26 23.74
N GLN A 32 -10.51 7.66 24.32
CA GLN A 32 -11.71 6.83 24.45
C GLN A 32 -12.56 6.83 23.18
N THR A 33 -12.52 7.90 22.37
CA THR A 33 -13.19 7.91 21.07
C THR A 33 -12.44 7.04 20.03
N PRO A 34 -13.10 6.07 19.38
CA PRO A 34 -12.46 5.27 18.34
C PRO A 34 -12.16 6.13 17.10
N GLN A 35 -10.88 6.51 16.96
CA GLN A 35 -10.34 7.23 15.81
C GLN A 35 -10.67 6.51 14.49
N LYS A 36 -11.61 7.07 13.71
CA LYS A 36 -11.86 6.61 12.35
C LYS A 36 -10.71 7.09 11.45
N CYS A 37 -9.80 6.19 11.10
CA CYS A 37 -8.79 6.49 10.08
C CYS A 37 -9.46 7.05 8.81
N PRO A 38 -9.04 8.21 8.28
CA PRO A 38 -9.64 8.80 7.09
C PRO A 38 -9.36 7.94 5.84
N TRP A 39 -8.26 7.21 5.85
CA TRP A 39 -7.98 6.11 4.94
C TRP A 39 -8.69 4.86 5.48
N GLY A 40 -9.64 4.33 4.71
CA GLY A 40 -10.61 3.32 5.19
C GLY A 40 -9.97 2.06 5.77
N GLY A 41 -10.56 1.55 6.85
CA GLY A 41 -10.16 0.29 7.47
C GLY A 41 -10.42 -0.95 6.61
N SER A 42 -10.01 -2.11 7.11
CA SER A 42 -10.21 -3.40 6.44
C SER A 42 -11.67 -3.67 6.11
N VAL A 43 -11.98 -3.80 4.81
CA VAL A 43 -13.34 -4.10 4.33
C VAL A 43 -13.79 -5.48 4.86
N PRO A 44 -14.93 -5.58 5.56
CA PRO A 44 -15.46 -6.86 6.02
C PRO A 44 -15.65 -7.84 4.85
N GLY A 45 -15.15 -9.07 5.00
CA GLY A 45 -15.16 -10.08 3.95
C GLY A 45 -13.91 -10.11 3.06
N HIS A 46 -12.95 -9.18 3.21
CA HIS A 46 -11.64 -9.32 2.56
C HIS A 46 -10.94 -10.60 3.05
N LYS A 47 -10.50 -11.44 2.11
CA LYS A 47 -9.79 -12.70 2.39
C LYS A 47 -8.48 -12.77 1.61
N THR A 48 -7.36 -12.82 2.34
CA THR A 48 -6.03 -13.03 1.76
C THR A 48 -5.85 -14.51 1.44
N TYR A 49 -5.97 -14.87 0.16
CA TYR A 49 -5.66 -16.22 -0.30
C TYR A 49 -4.15 -16.45 -0.31
N LYS A 50 -3.70 -17.54 0.32
CA LYS A 50 -2.35 -18.08 0.07
C LYS A 50 -2.29 -18.49 -1.41
N ARG A 51 -1.45 -17.80 -2.18
CA ARG A 51 -1.13 -18.12 -3.57
C ARG A 51 0.33 -18.50 -3.63
N ASP A 52 0.63 -19.67 -4.17
CA ASP A 52 1.99 -20.22 -4.19
C ASP A 52 2.80 -19.57 -5.32
N ARG A 53 3.20 -18.32 -5.08
CA ARG A 53 3.91 -17.47 -6.05
C ARG A 53 5.18 -18.15 -6.56
N ILE A 54 5.91 -18.86 -5.70
CA ILE A 54 7.15 -19.57 -6.04
C ILE A 54 6.86 -20.68 -7.05
N THR A 55 5.83 -21.49 -6.83
CA THR A 55 5.42 -22.57 -7.73
C THR A 55 4.94 -22.02 -9.08
N ALA A 56 4.18 -20.92 -9.07
CA ALA A 56 3.70 -20.27 -10.28
C ALA A 56 4.82 -19.61 -11.10
N ASP A 57 5.82 -19.02 -10.43
CA ASP A 57 7.01 -18.43 -11.06
C ASP A 57 7.91 -19.51 -11.67
N TRP A 58 8.16 -20.60 -10.95
CA TRP A 58 8.87 -21.76 -11.47
C TRP A 58 8.16 -22.37 -12.70
N GLN A 59 6.84 -22.56 -12.64
CA GLN A 59 6.09 -23.04 -13.80
C GLN A 59 6.19 -22.08 -14.99
N LEU A 60 6.03 -20.77 -14.77
CA LEU A 60 6.15 -19.75 -15.81
C LEU A 60 7.55 -19.75 -16.45
N ASN A 61 8.60 -20.03 -15.69
CA ASN A 61 9.95 -20.23 -16.20
C ASN A 61 10.05 -21.48 -17.10
N GLN A 62 9.54 -22.64 -16.65
CA GLN A 62 9.54 -23.89 -17.45
C GLN A 62 8.68 -23.80 -18.72
N ASP A 63 7.53 -23.12 -18.66
CA ASP A 63 6.60 -22.98 -19.80
C ASP A 63 7.21 -22.15 -20.94
N TYR A 64 8.06 -21.14 -20.64
CA TYR A 64 8.41 -20.06 -21.59
C TYR A 64 9.89 -19.64 -21.68
N PHE A 65 10.73 -19.87 -20.66
CA PHE A 65 12.04 -19.22 -20.54
C PHE A 65 13.25 -20.17 -20.43
N VAL A 66 13.04 -21.47 -20.34
CA VAL A 66 14.11 -22.49 -20.45
C VAL A 66 14.59 -22.65 -21.90
N GLU A 67 15.76 -23.27 -22.11
CA GLU A 67 16.40 -23.45 -23.44
C GLU A 67 15.52 -24.15 -24.49
N ARG A 68 14.56 -24.97 -24.06
CA ARG A 68 13.58 -25.67 -24.89
C ARG A 68 12.21 -25.53 -24.24
N PRO A 69 11.56 -24.35 -24.36
CA PRO A 69 10.33 -24.07 -23.65
C PRO A 69 9.16 -24.83 -24.26
N LEU A 70 8.14 -25.13 -23.45
CA LEU A 70 6.93 -25.83 -23.94
C LEU A 70 6.14 -24.97 -24.93
N TYR A 71 6.24 -23.64 -24.81
CA TYR A 71 5.55 -22.68 -25.65
C TYR A 71 6.52 -21.62 -26.20
N ASN A 72 6.29 -21.17 -27.43
CA ASN A 72 7.06 -20.07 -28.03
C ASN A 72 6.71 -18.70 -27.40
N GLU A 73 7.55 -17.70 -27.67
CA GLU A 73 7.35 -16.31 -27.23
C GLU A 73 6.02 -15.71 -27.71
N GLU A 74 5.53 -16.12 -28.89
CA GLU A 74 4.26 -15.65 -29.44
C GLU A 74 3.08 -16.07 -28.56
N HIS A 75 3.08 -17.31 -28.04
CA HIS A 75 2.10 -17.78 -27.06
C HIS A 75 2.21 -17.03 -25.73
N PHE A 76 3.42 -16.68 -25.26
CA PHE A 76 3.60 -15.83 -24.08
C PHE A 76 2.96 -14.45 -24.28
N ARG A 77 3.29 -13.78 -25.39
CA ARG A 77 2.78 -12.45 -25.75
C ARG A 77 1.27 -12.44 -25.92
N ARG A 78 0.68 -13.47 -26.54
CA ARG A 78 -0.78 -13.65 -26.64
C ARG A 78 -1.45 -13.90 -25.29
N ARG A 79 -0.90 -14.79 -24.45
CA ARG A 79 -1.52 -15.24 -23.19
C ARG A 79 -1.50 -14.17 -22.10
N TYR A 80 -0.38 -13.46 -21.96
CA TYR A 80 -0.23 -12.41 -20.95
C TYR A 80 -0.58 -11.01 -21.48
N ASN A 81 -0.84 -10.87 -22.80
CA ASN A 81 -1.32 -9.68 -23.50
C ASN A 81 -0.71 -8.37 -22.98
N ILE A 82 0.61 -8.37 -22.83
CA ILE A 82 1.36 -7.36 -22.08
C ILE A 82 1.17 -5.97 -22.71
N TRP A 83 0.97 -5.93 -24.04
CA TRP A 83 0.98 -4.71 -24.82
C TRP A 83 0.15 -4.77 -26.11
N PRO A 84 -1.00 -4.08 -26.16
CA PRO A 84 -1.51 -3.44 -27.38
C PRO A 84 -1.13 -1.95 -27.49
N ARG A 85 -0.50 -1.38 -26.45
CA ARG A 85 -0.24 0.07 -26.29
C ARG A 85 1.24 0.46 -26.30
N PHE A 86 2.15 -0.49 -26.08
CA PHE A 86 3.59 -0.27 -26.19
C PHE A 86 3.99 -0.74 -27.58
N ASN A 87 3.90 0.13 -28.58
CA ASN A 87 4.68 -0.07 -29.79
C ASN A 87 6.14 0.20 -29.39
N PHE A 88 6.92 -0.87 -29.17
CA PHE A 88 8.34 -0.78 -29.45
C PHE A 88 8.43 -0.45 -30.94
N HIS A 89 8.78 0.79 -31.25
CA HIS A 89 9.14 1.15 -32.61
C HIS A 89 10.50 0.52 -32.88
N ASP A 90 10.49 -0.58 -33.64
CA ASP A 90 11.70 -1.27 -34.10
C ASP A 90 12.44 -0.40 -35.13
N THR A 91 13.01 0.72 -34.68
CA THR A 91 13.94 1.55 -35.45
C THR A 91 15.34 0.97 -35.35
N LEU A 92 15.52 -0.19 -35.95
CA LEU A 92 16.83 -0.71 -36.31
C LEU A 92 17.23 -0.11 -37.67
N ASN A 93 18.43 0.48 -37.72
CA ASN A 93 19.13 0.80 -38.96
C ASN A 93 20.01 -0.38 -39.36
#